data_AF-A0A1E3BHS9-F1
#
_entry.id   AF-A0A1E3BHS9-F1
#
_cell.length_a   1.000
_cell.length_b   1.000
_cell.length_c   1.000
_cell.angle_alpha   90.00
_cell.angle_beta   90.00
_cell.angle_gamma   90.00
#
_symmetry.space_group_name_H-M   'P 1'
#
loop_
_entity.id
_entity.type
_entity.pdbx_description
1 polymer ?
#
loop_
_entity_poly.entity_id
_entity_poly.type
_entity_poly.pdbx_seq_one_letter_code
_entity_poly.pdbx_strand_id
1 'polypeptide(L)'
;MDRRSPRRAQRASARASQDNADLRRTLNPSPSTEIRQSSTLLPTHNNEKGGSVSSLSRRRMFRVDTAGESGRRGIHPIHFLRVCFKSTCTLSMLVNILWPFVPAAIAIHFARPDLHVWIFALNYIAMVPSANLLGFAGGELAKKLPKVLGVLLETTLSSVVEVVLFMVLIHNDTNGQFIPVIQAAILGSVLANLLLCLGMCFFFGGIGRSEQSFHEAVSEVGSGLLLVAGFGLLIPSAFYAALASNSTNVQITLQELSTATLKISRATAVILLFAFLMYLVYNLHSHHSIFDEVLEFDEAQDEDREKEARRAKLTLTECLVAIVISLTCVCMSAVFLVQEIEHIVEERGVSDNFMGLILVPLVEKAAEHLTAIDEAWDNQINFALFHCLGPSIQTALLNAPLAVIVGWGLGKDLGLNFEIFMIVLVVLAILVVGNFLRDGKSTWLEGGLCVLIYVIIAVTTWYYPKVEPTESTLP
;
A
#
# COMPACT_ATOMS: atom_id res chain seq x y z
N MET A 1 -32.39 19.84 88.24
CA MET A 1 -33.68 19.66 88.94
C MET A 1 -34.67 19.08 87.94
N ASP A 2 -35.27 17.95 88.30
CA ASP A 2 -36.48 17.34 87.73
C ASP A 2 -36.53 16.97 86.23
N ARG A 3 -37.20 15.89 85.80
CA ARG A 3 -37.64 14.61 86.36
C ARG A 3 -38.25 13.87 85.15
N ARG A 4 -37.83 12.61 84.94
CA ARG A 4 -38.59 11.47 84.37
C ARG A 4 -39.28 11.60 83.00
N SER A 5 -38.94 10.69 82.08
CA SER A 5 -39.69 9.43 81.83
C SER A 5 -39.25 8.73 80.51
N PRO A 6 -39.43 7.40 80.39
CA PRO A 6 -38.64 6.56 79.49
C PRO A 6 -39.35 6.36 78.14
N ARG A 7 -38.82 6.96 77.07
CA ARG A 7 -39.35 6.77 75.69
C ARG A 7 -38.27 6.52 74.64
N ARG A 8 -37.07 6.08 75.06
CA ARG A 8 -35.93 5.83 74.15
C ARG A 8 -35.52 4.36 73.98
N ALA A 9 -36.19 3.41 74.65
CA ALA A 9 -35.94 1.97 74.50
C ALA A 9 -37.01 1.22 73.66
N GLN A 10 -38.05 1.90 73.15
CA GLN A 10 -39.14 1.26 72.39
C GLN A 10 -39.22 1.70 70.91
N ARG A 11 -38.33 2.59 70.45
CA ARG A 11 -38.24 3.02 69.04
C ARG A 11 -37.06 2.42 68.26
N ALA A 12 -36.20 1.64 68.92
CA ALA A 12 -35.09 0.93 68.26
C ALA A 12 -35.41 -0.55 67.95
N SER A 13 -36.50 -1.11 68.49
CA SER A 13 -36.94 -2.50 68.23
C SER A 13 -38.07 -2.61 67.18
N ALA A 14 -38.74 -1.50 66.85
CA ALA A 14 -39.80 -1.45 65.85
C ALA A 14 -39.32 -1.09 64.42
N ARG A 15 -38.03 -0.77 64.24
CA ARG A 15 -37.43 -0.51 62.91
C ARG A 15 -36.58 -1.66 62.36
N ALA A 16 -36.31 -2.70 63.16
CA ALA A 16 -35.59 -3.91 62.72
C ALA A 16 -36.53 -5.10 62.42
N SER A 17 -37.84 -4.93 62.63
CA SER A 17 -38.87 -5.96 62.45
C SER A 17 -39.82 -5.69 61.27
N GLN A 18 -39.68 -4.54 60.60
CA GLN A 18 -40.37 -4.22 59.34
C GLN A 18 -39.53 -4.54 58.10
N ASP A 19 -38.20 -4.58 58.21
CA ASP A 19 -37.28 -4.92 57.11
C ASP A 19 -37.14 -6.44 56.83
N ASN A 20 -37.83 -7.31 57.56
CA ASN A 20 -37.81 -8.77 57.32
C ASN A 20 -39.18 -9.36 56.93
N ALA A 21 -40.24 -8.55 56.89
CA ALA A 21 -41.59 -9.00 56.56
C ALA A 21 -41.96 -8.80 55.07
N ASP A 22 -41.28 -7.90 54.36
CA ASP A 22 -41.38 -7.78 52.89
C ASP A 22 -40.50 -8.79 52.14
N LEU A 23 -39.72 -9.61 52.86
CA LEU A 23 -38.77 -10.56 52.27
C LEU A 23 -39.25 -12.02 52.21
N ARG A 24 -40.48 -12.36 52.66
CA ARG A 24 -40.91 -13.77 52.80
C ARG A 24 -42.37 -14.09 52.49
N ARG A 25 -43.03 -13.33 51.60
CA ARG A 25 -44.40 -13.66 51.16
C ARG A 25 -44.68 -13.44 49.67
N THR A 26 -43.77 -13.88 48.81
CA THR A 26 -44.13 -14.29 47.44
C THR A 26 -43.15 -15.36 46.96
N LEU A 27 -43.37 -16.61 47.36
CA LEU A 27 -42.86 -17.79 46.65
C LEU A 27 -43.56 -19.04 47.21
N ASN A 28 -44.54 -19.55 46.47
CA ASN A 28 -44.65 -20.98 46.27
C ASN A 28 -45.10 -21.24 44.83
N PRO A 29 -44.45 -22.16 44.07
CA PRO A 29 -44.30 -22.03 42.63
C PRO A 29 -44.94 -23.18 41.84
N SER A 30 -45.47 -22.89 40.65
CA SER A 30 -45.92 -23.88 39.64
C SER A 30 -45.92 -23.20 38.26
N PRO A 31 -45.74 -23.91 37.12
CA PRO A 31 -44.43 -24.20 36.55
C PRO A 31 -44.13 -23.45 35.23
N SER A 32 -42.89 -22.97 35.15
CA SER A 32 -42.00 -22.73 34.00
C SER A 32 -42.59 -22.25 32.67
N THR A 33 -42.64 -20.92 32.51
CA THR A 33 -42.59 -20.24 31.20
C THR A 33 -41.26 -19.49 31.11
N GLU A 34 -40.61 -19.64 29.97
CA GLU A 34 -39.19 -19.51 29.73
C GLU A 34 -38.61 -18.10 29.95
N ILE A 35 -37.40 -18.13 30.53
CA ILE A 35 -36.25 -17.27 30.29
C ILE A 35 -36.51 -16.11 29.32
N ARG A 36 -36.59 -14.88 29.85
CA ARG A 36 -36.54 -13.65 29.06
C ARG A 36 -35.10 -13.45 28.56
N GLN A 37 -34.73 -14.23 27.55
CA GLN A 37 -33.58 -14.00 26.70
C GLN A 37 -33.82 -12.71 25.92
N SER A 38 -32.80 -11.86 25.94
CA SER A 38 -32.55 -10.76 25.03
C SER A 38 -32.78 -11.20 23.59
N SER A 39 -33.94 -10.83 23.03
CA SER A 39 -34.29 -11.05 21.64
C SER A 39 -33.56 -10.02 20.78
N THR A 40 -32.61 -10.54 20.02
CA THR A 40 -31.99 -9.93 18.85
C THR A 40 -33.05 -9.26 17.98
N LEU A 41 -33.02 -7.93 17.90
CA LEU A 41 -33.78 -7.17 16.91
C LEU A 41 -33.17 -7.42 15.53
N LEU A 42 -33.56 -8.52 14.90
CA LEU A 42 -33.37 -8.72 13.46
C LEU A 42 -34.43 -7.89 12.71
N PRO A 43 -34.06 -7.09 11.70
CA PRO A 43 -35.04 -6.49 10.80
C PRO A 43 -35.66 -7.60 9.94
N THR A 44 -36.97 -7.79 10.07
CA THR A 44 -37.74 -8.74 9.27
C THR A 44 -38.03 -8.11 7.91
N HIS A 45 -37.26 -8.51 6.89
CA HIS A 45 -37.58 -8.15 5.50
C HIS A 45 -38.65 -9.12 4.99
N ASN A 46 -39.87 -8.61 4.79
CA ASN A 46 -40.99 -9.34 4.22
C ASN A 46 -40.66 -9.72 2.77
N ASN A 47 -40.66 -11.03 2.45
CA ASN A 47 -40.29 -11.54 1.12
C ASN A 47 -41.45 -12.39 0.56
N GLU A 48 -42.40 -11.75 -0.10
CA GLU A 48 -43.31 -12.40 -1.05
C GLU A 48 -42.95 -11.94 -2.46
N LYS A 49 -42.18 -12.78 -3.17
CA LYS A 49 -42.48 -13.26 -4.53
C LYS A 49 -41.37 -14.20 -4.98
N GLY A 50 -41.75 -15.48 -5.11
CA GLY A 50 -40.93 -16.51 -5.71
C GLY A 50 -40.64 -16.22 -7.18
N GLY A 51 -39.39 -16.45 -7.57
CA GLY A 51 -38.92 -16.34 -8.94
C GLY A 51 -37.43 -16.65 -9.08
N SER A 52 -37.09 -17.92 -9.26
CA SER A 52 -35.84 -18.41 -9.88
C SER A 52 -34.50 -17.94 -9.28
N VAL A 53 -34.13 -18.53 -8.14
CA VAL A 53 -32.78 -18.41 -7.54
C VAL A 53 -31.87 -19.51 -8.12
N SER A 54 -31.30 -19.26 -9.30
CA SER A 54 -30.11 -20.01 -9.78
C SER A 54 -29.28 -19.27 -10.83
N SER A 55 -29.76 -18.14 -11.37
CA SER A 55 -29.02 -17.32 -12.36
C SER A 55 -28.57 -15.95 -11.85
N LEU A 56 -28.89 -15.59 -10.60
CA LEU A 56 -28.68 -14.24 -10.06
C LEU A 56 -27.31 -13.99 -9.41
N SER A 57 -26.53 -15.03 -9.10
CA SER A 57 -25.20 -14.85 -8.47
C SER A 57 -24.16 -14.29 -9.46
N ARG A 58 -24.28 -14.60 -10.75
CA ARG A 58 -23.32 -14.14 -11.77
C ARG A 58 -23.55 -12.70 -12.26
N ARG A 59 -24.69 -12.08 -11.91
CA ARG A 59 -25.09 -10.74 -12.41
C ARG A 59 -24.74 -9.58 -11.46
N ARG A 60 -24.17 -9.83 -10.29
CA ARG A 60 -23.74 -8.77 -9.33
C ARG A 60 -22.37 -8.16 -9.63
N MET A 61 -21.51 -8.82 -10.41
CA MET A 61 -20.15 -8.33 -10.68
C MET A 61 -20.08 -7.04 -11.52
N PHE A 62 -21.16 -6.68 -12.22
CA PHE A 62 -21.22 -5.53 -13.13
C PHE A 62 -22.28 -4.48 -12.76
N ARG A 63 -22.84 -4.53 -11.54
CA ARG A 63 -23.71 -3.44 -11.09
C ARG A 63 -22.81 -2.32 -10.58
N VAL A 64 -22.67 -1.28 -11.39
CA VAL A 64 -21.98 -0.04 -11.03
C VAL A 64 -22.55 0.46 -9.72
N ASP A 65 -21.69 0.68 -8.73
CA ASP A 65 -22.12 1.23 -7.45
C ASP A 65 -22.54 2.68 -7.65
N THR A 66 -23.72 3.05 -7.14
CA THR A 66 -24.35 4.36 -7.37
C THR A 66 -23.50 5.52 -6.83
N ALA A 67 -22.58 5.24 -5.91
CA ALA A 67 -21.62 6.21 -5.38
C ALA A 67 -20.66 6.75 -6.46
N GLY A 68 -20.32 5.97 -7.49
CA GLY A 68 -19.36 6.38 -8.53
C GLY A 68 -19.97 7.06 -9.75
N GLU A 69 -21.30 7.19 -9.86
CA GLU A 69 -21.92 7.65 -11.11
C GLU A 69 -21.81 9.17 -11.34
N SER A 70 -21.39 9.56 -12.54
CA SER A 70 -21.34 10.97 -12.97
C SER A 70 -22.71 11.53 -13.35
N GLY A 71 -23.72 10.66 -13.57
CA GLY A 71 -25.03 11.04 -14.14
C GLY A 71 -24.99 11.48 -15.61
N ARG A 72 -23.80 11.60 -16.22
CA ARG A 72 -23.57 11.99 -17.62
C ARG A 72 -23.32 10.76 -18.50
N ARG A 73 -23.67 10.84 -19.79
CA ARG A 73 -23.36 9.81 -20.80
C ARG A 73 -22.47 10.39 -21.91
N GLY A 74 -21.42 9.66 -22.28
CA GLY A 74 -20.47 10.07 -23.31
C GLY A 74 -19.26 10.83 -22.79
N ILE A 75 -18.42 11.32 -23.71
CA ILE A 75 -17.17 12.03 -23.42
C ILE A 75 -17.39 13.52 -23.63
N HIS A 76 -17.13 14.32 -22.59
CA HIS A 76 -17.17 15.78 -22.70
C HIS A 76 -15.77 16.35 -22.47
N PRO A 77 -14.98 16.64 -23.52
CA PRO A 77 -13.53 16.88 -23.41
C PRO A 77 -13.17 18.08 -22.51
N ILE A 78 -13.93 19.17 -22.56
CA ILE A 78 -13.68 20.36 -21.74
C ILE A 78 -13.99 20.08 -20.26
N HIS A 79 -15.05 19.31 -20.00
CA HIS A 79 -15.43 18.95 -18.64
C HIS A 79 -14.47 17.90 -18.07
N PHE A 80 -14.08 16.92 -18.88
CA PHE A 80 -13.04 15.93 -18.60
C PHE A 80 -11.75 16.60 -18.16
N LEU A 81 -11.19 17.50 -18.98
CA LEU A 81 -9.96 18.22 -18.64
C LEU A 81 -10.12 19.05 -17.36
N ARG A 82 -11.25 19.75 -17.18
CA ARG A 82 -11.50 20.52 -15.96
C ARG A 82 -11.54 19.63 -14.71
N VAL A 83 -12.15 18.46 -14.80
CA VAL A 83 -12.22 17.49 -13.70
C VAL A 83 -10.83 16.93 -13.39
N CYS A 84 -10.08 16.50 -14.41
CA CYS A 84 -8.70 16.03 -14.24
C CYS A 84 -7.78 17.09 -13.63
N PHE A 85 -7.91 18.36 -14.03
CA PHE A 85 -7.10 19.46 -13.48
C PHE A 85 -7.50 19.85 -12.05
N LYS A 86 -8.79 19.77 -11.72
CA LYS A 86 -9.28 20.11 -10.37
C LYS A 86 -8.98 19.00 -9.36
N SER A 87 -8.86 17.76 -9.82
CA SER A 87 -8.53 16.55 -9.05
C SER A 87 -9.41 16.28 -7.81
N THR A 88 -9.15 15.20 -7.09
CA THR A 88 -9.84 14.84 -5.83
C THR A 88 -9.33 15.66 -4.66
N CYS A 89 -8.05 16.00 -4.59
CA CYS A 89 -7.50 16.72 -3.45
C CYS A 89 -6.65 17.93 -3.79
N THR A 90 -6.46 18.81 -2.81
CA THR A 90 -5.65 20.02 -2.96
C THR A 90 -4.21 19.69 -3.30
N LEU A 91 -3.65 18.61 -2.74
CA LEU A 91 -2.29 18.16 -3.06
C LEU A 91 -2.19 17.69 -4.51
N SER A 92 -3.11 16.83 -4.96
CA SER A 92 -3.18 16.36 -6.34
C SER A 92 -3.44 17.50 -7.35
N MET A 93 -4.23 18.51 -6.97
CA MET A 93 -4.42 19.73 -7.77
C MET A 93 -3.13 20.53 -7.90
N LEU A 94 -2.33 20.64 -6.83
CA LEU A 94 -1.03 21.32 -6.89
C LEU A 94 -0.06 20.59 -7.82
N VAL A 95 -0.05 19.26 -7.82
CA VAL A 95 0.78 18.47 -8.73
C VAL A 95 0.45 18.74 -10.21
N ASN A 96 -0.80 19.06 -10.53
CA ASN A 96 -1.18 19.39 -11.90
C ASN A 96 -0.50 20.66 -12.44
N ILE A 97 0.13 21.49 -11.60
CA ILE A 97 0.98 22.60 -12.07
C ILE A 97 2.23 22.10 -12.82
N LEU A 98 2.64 20.85 -12.61
CA LEU A 98 3.82 20.23 -13.21
C LEU A 98 3.57 19.67 -14.61
N TRP A 99 2.33 19.68 -15.13
CA TRP A 99 2.02 19.21 -16.48
C TRP A 99 2.88 19.81 -17.61
N PRO A 100 3.33 21.08 -17.57
CA PRO A 100 4.24 21.63 -18.58
C PRO A 100 5.59 20.91 -18.68
N PHE A 101 6.02 20.18 -17.65
CA PHE A 101 7.25 19.39 -17.67
C PHE A 101 7.16 18.18 -18.58
N VAL A 102 5.96 17.61 -18.79
CA VAL A 102 5.76 16.45 -19.68
C VAL A 102 6.13 16.77 -21.14
N PRO A 103 5.53 17.78 -21.82
CA PRO A 103 5.92 18.14 -23.17
C PRO A 103 7.35 18.69 -23.23
N ALA A 104 7.83 19.37 -22.18
CA ALA A 104 9.21 19.85 -22.13
C ALA A 104 10.24 18.71 -22.09
N ALA A 105 9.98 17.65 -21.33
CA ALA A 105 10.81 16.45 -21.26
C ALA A 105 10.90 15.76 -22.62
N ILE A 106 9.75 15.59 -23.30
CA ILE A 106 9.67 15.02 -24.66
C ILE A 106 10.46 15.90 -25.64
N ALA A 107 10.26 17.23 -25.60
CA ALA A 107 10.91 18.14 -26.53
C ALA A 107 12.43 18.13 -26.37
N ILE A 108 12.94 18.16 -25.12
CA ILE A 108 14.39 18.17 -24.86
C ILE A 108 15.03 16.82 -25.20
N HIS A 109 14.36 15.70 -24.92
CA HIS A 109 14.85 14.37 -25.28
C HIS A 109 15.14 14.26 -26.79
N PHE A 110 14.28 14.80 -27.65
CA PHE A 110 14.49 14.77 -29.11
C PHE A 110 15.32 15.94 -29.66
N ALA A 111 15.27 17.12 -29.05
CA ALA A 111 15.95 18.31 -29.57
C ALA A 111 17.42 18.41 -29.15
N ARG A 112 17.75 17.95 -27.93
CA ARG A 112 19.06 18.10 -27.30
C ARG A 112 19.41 16.84 -26.49
N PRO A 113 19.73 15.72 -27.19
CA PRO A 113 20.11 14.47 -26.54
C PRO A 113 21.45 14.57 -25.79
N ASP A 114 22.20 15.66 -25.95
CA ASP A 114 23.45 15.94 -25.24
C ASP A 114 23.27 16.34 -23.76
N LEU A 115 22.04 16.67 -23.34
CA LEU A 115 21.75 17.19 -22.00
C LEU A 115 21.19 16.13 -21.06
N HIS A 116 21.92 15.03 -20.85
CA HIS A 116 21.53 13.87 -20.05
C HIS A 116 20.91 14.21 -18.68
N VAL A 117 21.56 15.09 -17.92
CA VAL A 117 21.08 15.51 -16.59
C VAL A 117 19.73 16.23 -16.65
N TRP A 118 19.51 17.07 -17.67
CA TRP A 118 18.25 17.78 -17.84
C TRP A 118 17.15 16.86 -18.35
N ILE A 119 17.47 15.91 -19.25
CA ILE A 119 16.53 14.89 -19.70
C ILE A 119 16.08 14.06 -18.49
N PHE A 120 17.01 13.60 -17.65
CA PHE A 120 16.69 12.88 -16.42
C PHE A 120 15.79 13.72 -15.49
N ALA A 121 16.20 14.94 -15.14
CA ALA A 121 15.48 15.78 -14.19
C ALA A 121 14.06 16.16 -14.67
N LEU A 122 13.91 16.48 -15.96
CA LEU A 122 12.60 16.83 -16.53
C LEU A 122 11.68 15.61 -16.58
N ASN A 123 12.17 14.44 -16.99
CA ASN A 123 11.37 13.22 -16.97
C ASN A 123 11.00 12.80 -15.55
N TYR A 124 11.90 12.97 -14.58
CA TYR A 124 11.64 12.71 -13.17
C TYR A 124 10.49 13.59 -12.65
N ILE A 125 10.50 14.88 -12.95
CA ILE A 125 9.40 15.78 -12.56
C ILE A 125 8.11 15.47 -13.35
N ALA A 126 8.22 15.14 -14.64
CA ALA A 126 7.09 14.82 -15.52
C ALA A 126 6.35 13.53 -15.13
N MET A 127 7.04 12.58 -14.50
CA MET A 127 6.41 11.36 -13.98
C MET A 127 5.39 11.66 -12.88
N VAL A 128 5.64 12.63 -12.00
CA VAL A 128 4.76 12.96 -10.87
C VAL A 128 3.32 13.34 -11.30
N PRO A 129 3.09 14.34 -12.19
CA PRO A 129 1.73 14.67 -12.64
C PRO A 129 1.08 13.57 -13.49
N SER A 130 1.89 12.82 -14.24
CA SER A 130 1.39 11.72 -15.06
C SER A 130 0.88 10.56 -14.19
N ALA A 131 1.64 10.18 -13.16
CA ALA A 131 1.25 9.17 -12.18
C ALA A 131 0.06 9.65 -11.34
N ASN A 132 0.02 10.93 -10.98
CA ASN A 132 -1.10 11.52 -10.24
C ASN A 132 -2.42 11.43 -11.01
N LEU A 133 -2.39 11.66 -12.34
CA LEU A 133 -3.58 11.44 -13.18
C LEU A 133 -3.96 9.96 -13.26
N LEU A 134 -2.98 9.04 -13.26
CA LEU A 134 -3.24 7.59 -13.22
C LEU A 134 -3.91 7.17 -11.91
N GLY A 135 -3.40 7.60 -10.76
CA GLY A 135 -4.01 7.35 -9.45
C GLY A 135 -5.42 7.93 -9.36
N PHE A 136 -5.60 9.20 -9.72
CA PHE A 136 -6.93 9.84 -9.75
C PHE A 136 -7.94 9.08 -10.63
N ALA A 137 -7.55 8.72 -11.85
CA ALA A 137 -8.44 8.00 -12.76
C ALA A 137 -8.69 6.55 -12.31
N GLY A 138 -7.69 5.94 -11.66
CA GLY A 138 -7.78 4.63 -11.00
C GLY A 138 -8.80 4.64 -9.86
N GLY A 139 -8.71 5.60 -8.93
CA GLY A 139 -9.66 5.77 -7.83
C GLY A 139 -11.08 6.08 -8.31
N GLU A 140 -11.25 6.94 -9.32
CA GLU A 140 -12.57 7.18 -9.93
C GLU A 140 -13.16 5.92 -10.58
N LEU A 141 -12.32 5.03 -11.10
CA LEU A 141 -12.74 3.72 -11.61
C LEU A 141 -13.04 2.75 -10.45
N ALA A 142 -12.24 2.76 -9.39
CA ALA A 142 -12.42 1.93 -8.19
C ALA A 142 -13.77 2.21 -7.52
N LYS A 143 -14.17 3.49 -7.39
CA LYS A 143 -15.48 3.91 -6.86
C LYS A 143 -16.69 3.35 -7.64
N LYS A 144 -16.50 2.81 -8.86
CA LYS A 144 -17.55 2.20 -9.70
C LYS A 144 -17.59 0.67 -9.60
N LEU A 145 -16.63 0.06 -8.93
CA LEU A 145 -16.47 -1.38 -8.76
C LEU A 145 -16.81 -1.77 -7.30
N PRO A 146 -17.00 -3.07 -6.99
CA PRO A 146 -17.02 -3.54 -5.60
C PRO A 146 -15.75 -3.08 -4.85
N LYS A 147 -15.82 -2.62 -3.60
CA LYS A 147 -14.73 -1.84 -2.98
C LYS A 147 -13.41 -2.59 -2.99
N VAL A 148 -13.37 -3.81 -2.47
CA VAL A 148 -12.14 -4.61 -2.43
C VAL A 148 -11.55 -4.80 -3.84
N LEU A 149 -12.39 -5.05 -4.85
CA LEU A 149 -11.94 -5.18 -6.24
C LEU A 149 -11.46 -3.84 -6.82
N GLY A 150 -12.13 -2.75 -6.49
CA GLY A 150 -11.78 -1.40 -6.90
C GLY A 150 -10.39 -1.01 -6.38
N VAL A 151 -10.16 -1.18 -5.07
CA VAL A 151 -8.88 -0.85 -4.44
C VAL A 151 -7.74 -1.77 -4.94
N LEU A 152 -8.00 -3.08 -5.12
CA LEU A 152 -7.04 -3.99 -5.75
C LEU A 152 -6.71 -3.60 -7.21
N LEU A 153 -7.72 -3.17 -7.98
CA LEU A 153 -7.51 -2.72 -9.37
C LEU A 153 -6.67 -1.43 -9.41
N GLU A 154 -7.01 -0.47 -8.56
CA GLU A 154 -6.25 0.78 -8.42
C GLU A 154 -4.79 0.51 -8.06
N THR A 155 -4.56 -0.33 -7.03
CA THR A 155 -3.22 -0.77 -6.60
C THR A 155 -2.48 -1.46 -7.75
N THR A 156 -3.18 -2.29 -8.54
CA THR A 156 -2.59 -2.95 -9.71
C THR A 156 -2.21 -1.96 -10.79
N LEU A 157 -3.06 -0.97 -11.10
CA LEU A 157 -2.76 0.07 -12.10
C LEU A 157 -1.52 0.88 -11.72
N SER A 158 -1.37 1.26 -10.46
CA SER A 158 -0.17 1.93 -9.96
C SER A 158 1.06 1.04 -10.05
N SER A 159 0.94 -0.24 -9.68
CA SER A 159 2.04 -1.20 -9.78
C SER A 159 2.51 -1.48 -11.22
N VAL A 160 1.66 -1.27 -12.24
CA VAL A 160 2.05 -1.45 -13.65
C VAL A 160 3.19 -0.50 -14.01
N VAL A 161 3.23 0.70 -13.43
CA VAL A 161 4.32 1.66 -13.64
C VAL A 161 5.65 1.07 -13.15
N GLU A 162 5.66 0.49 -11.95
CA GLU A 162 6.82 -0.21 -11.39
C GLU A 162 7.28 -1.36 -12.27
N VAL A 163 6.33 -2.21 -12.72
CA VAL A 163 6.62 -3.34 -13.60
C VAL A 163 7.23 -2.84 -14.91
N VAL A 164 6.66 -1.81 -15.53
CA VAL A 164 7.20 -1.23 -16.77
C VAL A 164 8.63 -0.72 -16.54
N LEU A 165 8.88 -0.01 -15.43
CA LEU A 165 10.20 0.49 -15.11
C LEU A 165 11.22 -0.65 -14.96
N PHE A 166 10.87 -1.75 -14.28
CA PHE A 166 11.71 -2.95 -14.22
C PHE A 166 11.93 -3.58 -15.60
N MET A 167 10.88 -3.69 -16.44
CA MET A 167 11.04 -4.25 -17.79
C MET A 167 11.98 -3.41 -18.65
N VAL A 168 11.89 -2.09 -18.57
CA VAL A 168 12.78 -1.17 -19.30
C VAL A 168 14.21 -1.28 -18.79
N LEU A 169 14.43 -1.33 -17.47
CA LEU A 169 15.76 -1.54 -16.88
C LEU A 169 16.37 -2.88 -17.33
N ILE A 170 15.61 -3.97 -17.30
CA ILE A 170 16.09 -5.30 -17.73
C ILE A 170 16.39 -5.32 -19.24
N HIS A 171 15.55 -4.66 -20.05
CA HIS A 171 15.72 -4.62 -21.50
C HIS A 171 16.95 -3.80 -21.92
N ASN A 172 17.17 -2.66 -21.27
CA ASN A 172 18.31 -1.77 -21.56
C ASN A 172 19.61 -2.25 -20.90
N ASP A 173 19.55 -3.21 -19.98
CA ASP A 173 20.74 -3.81 -19.40
C ASP A 173 21.59 -4.45 -20.50
N THR A 174 22.89 -4.13 -20.54
CA THR A 174 23.84 -4.75 -21.48
C THR A 174 24.81 -5.67 -20.74
N ASN A 175 25.40 -5.20 -19.63
CA ASN A 175 26.46 -5.89 -18.88
C ASN A 175 26.10 -6.26 -17.44
N GLY A 176 24.82 -6.32 -17.08
CA GLY A 176 24.39 -6.53 -15.69
C GLY A 176 24.54 -5.30 -14.80
N GLN A 177 24.84 -4.13 -15.36
CA GLN A 177 25.02 -2.87 -14.63
C GLN A 177 23.73 -2.39 -13.96
N PHE A 178 22.56 -2.69 -14.53
CA PHE A 178 21.29 -2.27 -13.94
C PHE A 178 20.71 -3.29 -12.95
N ILE A 179 21.32 -4.47 -12.80
CA ILE A 179 20.86 -5.49 -11.85
C ILE A 179 20.85 -4.95 -10.40
N PRO A 180 21.92 -4.30 -9.90
CA PRO A 180 21.90 -3.70 -8.57
C PRO A 180 20.83 -2.61 -8.42
N VAL A 181 20.62 -1.80 -9.46
CA VAL A 181 19.58 -0.75 -9.47
C VAL A 181 18.18 -1.35 -9.37
N ILE A 182 17.88 -2.41 -10.11
CA ILE A 182 16.59 -3.13 -10.06
C ILE A 182 16.38 -3.75 -8.68
N GLN A 183 17.40 -4.42 -8.14
CA GLN A 183 17.36 -5.05 -6.83
C GLN A 183 17.13 -4.03 -5.71
N ALA A 184 17.84 -2.91 -5.76
CA ALA A 184 17.67 -1.78 -4.85
C ALA A 184 16.28 -1.15 -5.00
N ALA A 185 15.76 -1.01 -6.22
CA ALA A 185 14.43 -0.45 -6.46
C ALA A 185 13.28 -1.32 -5.92
N ILE A 186 13.38 -2.65 -6.03
CA ILE A 186 12.42 -3.58 -5.42
C ILE A 186 12.34 -3.35 -3.89
N LEU A 187 13.49 -3.32 -3.21
CA LEU A 187 13.53 -3.12 -1.75
C LEU A 187 13.17 -1.68 -1.37
N GLY A 188 13.56 -0.72 -2.19
CA GLY A 188 13.30 0.70 -2.00
C GLY A 188 11.81 1.04 -2.11
N SER A 189 11.08 0.39 -3.02
CA SER A 189 9.63 0.49 -3.16
C SER A 189 8.91 0.03 -1.88
N VAL A 190 9.32 -1.11 -1.31
CA VAL A 190 8.81 -1.58 -0.01
C VAL A 190 9.15 -0.59 1.12
N LEU A 191 10.39 -0.08 1.18
CA LEU A 191 10.79 0.91 2.19
C LEU A 191 10.04 2.25 2.06
N ALA A 192 9.83 2.72 0.83
CA ALA A 192 9.11 3.95 0.54
C ALA A 192 7.66 3.85 1.02
N ASN A 193 6.98 2.74 0.74
CA ASN A 193 5.61 2.55 1.21
C ASN A 193 5.53 2.43 2.75
N LEU A 194 6.44 1.68 3.36
CA LEU A 194 6.37 1.38 4.79
C LEU A 194 6.85 2.50 5.71
N LEU A 195 7.93 3.21 5.35
CA LEU A 195 8.50 4.24 6.21
C LEU A 195 8.10 5.64 5.75
N LEU A 196 8.15 5.90 4.45
CA LEU A 196 7.86 7.22 3.92
C LEU A 196 6.35 7.45 3.78
N CYS A 197 5.63 6.63 3.02
CA CYS A 197 4.20 6.81 2.77
C CYS A 197 3.39 6.67 4.06
N LEU A 198 3.51 5.51 4.72
CA LEU A 198 2.80 5.26 5.98
C LEU A 198 3.20 6.27 7.07
N GLY A 199 4.48 6.62 7.14
CA GLY A 199 4.97 7.65 8.06
C GLY A 199 4.34 9.01 7.81
N MET A 200 4.23 9.43 6.55
CA MET A 200 3.52 10.65 6.17
C MET A 200 2.01 10.56 6.47
N CYS A 201 1.38 9.41 6.25
CA CYS A 201 -0.04 9.18 6.58
C CYS A 201 -0.29 9.38 8.07
N PHE A 202 0.49 8.74 8.94
CA PHE A 202 0.36 8.90 10.40
C PHE A 202 0.71 10.30 10.87
N PHE A 203 1.73 10.92 10.27
CA PHE A 203 2.14 12.27 10.63
C PHE A 203 1.05 13.28 10.29
N PHE A 204 0.60 13.34 9.02
CA PHE A 204 -0.40 14.31 8.58
C PHE A 204 -1.81 13.98 9.08
N GLY A 205 -2.22 12.71 9.07
CA GLY A 205 -3.52 12.28 9.62
C GLY A 205 -3.62 12.49 11.14
N GLY A 206 -2.49 12.40 11.85
CA GLY A 206 -2.42 12.66 13.30
C GLY A 206 -2.32 14.14 13.68
N ILE A 207 -2.02 15.06 12.75
CA ILE A 207 -1.99 16.50 13.06
C ILE A 207 -3.42 16.96 13.41
N GLY A 208 -3.57 17.53 14.60
CA GLY A 208 -4.87 18.01 15.09
C GLY A 208 -5.77 16.90 15.69
N ARG A 209 -5.31 15.64 15.72
CA ARG A 209 -6.00 14.50 16.37
C ARG A 209 -5.12 13.94 17.50
N SER A 210 -5.74 13.38 18.54
CA SER A 210 -4.98 12.75 19.64
C SER A 210 -4.45 11.36 19.26
N GLU A 211 -5.27 10.58 18.56
CA GLU A 211 -4.98 9.24 18.04
C GLU A 211 -5.92 8.96 16.86
N GLN A 212 -5.48 8.16 15.88
CA GLN A 212 -6.35 7.57 14.85
C GLN A 212 -6.44 6.07 15.09
N SER A 213 -7.65 5.51 15.15
CA SER A 213 -7.86 4.07 15.33
C SER A 213 -8.12 3.41 13.99
N PHE A 214 -7.47 2.28 13.74
CA PHE A 214 -7.68 1.45 12.55
C PHE A 214 -8.02 0.01 12.95
N HIS A 215 -8.61 -0.72 12.01
CA HIS A 215 -9.14 -2.05 12.28
C HIS A 215 -8.02 -3.09 12.32
N GLU A 216 -8.04 -3.96 13.35
CA GLU A 216 -7.00 -4.98 13.58
C GLU A 216 -6.83 -5.92 12.37
N ALA A 217 -7.93 -6.30 11.70
CA ALA A 217 -7.88 -7.15 10.51
C ALA A 217 -7.02 -6.56 9.36
N VAL A 218 -7.01 -5.24 9.16
CA VAL A 218 -6.22 -4.59 8.11
C VAL A 218 -4.73 -4.61 8.48
N SER A 219 -4.45 -4.35 9.76
CA SER A 219 -3.12 -4.40 10.34
C SER A 219 -2.52 -5.81 10.36
N GLU A 220 -3.26 -6.82 10.81
CA GLU A 220 -2.78 -8.20 10.95
C GLU A 220 -2.50 -8.82 9.59
N VAL A 221 -3.44 -8.70 8.66
CA VAL A 221 -3.29 -9.25 7.30
C VAL A 221 -2.15 -8.52 6.58
N GLY A 222 -2.07 -7.20 6.68
CA GLY A 222 -1.01 -6.43 6.04
C GLY A 222 0.39 -6.71 6.60
N SER A 223 0.57 -6.65 7.92
CA SER A 223 1.87 -6.86 8.57
C SER A 223 2.35 -8.32 8.51
N GLY A 224 1.44 -9.28 8.75
CA GLY A 224 1.75 -10.71 8.73
C GLY A 224 2.12 -11.20 7.33
N LEU A 225 1.34 -10.84 6.31
CA LEU A 225 1.65 -11.22 4.92
C LEU A 225 2.93 -10.57 4.43
N LEU A 226 3.17 -9.30 4.77
CA LEU A 226 4.37 -8.61 4.34
C LEU A 226 5.63 -9.16 5.01
N LEU A 227 5.54 -9.61 6.26
CA LEU A 227 6.65 -10.30 6.93
C LEU A 227 6.99 -11.63 6.24
N VAL A 228 5.99 -12.42 5.84
CA VAL A 228 6.18 -13.67 5.09
C VAL A 228 6.76 -13.39 3.70
N ALA A 229 6.23 -12.38 2.99
CA ALA A 229 6.71 -11.96 1.67
C ALA A 229 8.16 -11.47 1.75
N GLY A 230 8.45 -10.61 2.73
CA GLY A 230 9.79 -10.14 3.05
C GLY A 230 10.72 -11.31 3.28
N PHE A 231 10.38 -12.23 4.19
CA PHE A 231 11.18 -13.43 4.46
C PHE A 231 11.48 -14.25 3.20
N GLY A 232 10.49 -14.43 2.32
CA GLY A 232 10.69 -15.10 1.04
C GLY A 232 11.73 -14.44 0.13
N LEU A 233 11.74 -13.10 0.05
CA LEU A 233 12.75 -12.35 -0.70
C LEU A 233 14.17 -12.49 -0.12
N LEU A 234 14.30 -12.74 1.18
CA LEU A 234 15.60 -12.80 1.86
C LEU A 234 16.32 -14.13 1.70
N ILE A 235 15.60 -15.23 1.55
CA ILE A 235 16.18 -16.59 1.59
C ILE A 235 17.37 -16.74 0.62
N PRO A 236 17.28 -16.32 -0.66
CA PRO A 236 18.40 -16.49 -1.59
C PRO A 236 19.62 -15.66 -1.20
N SER A 237 19.39 -14.47 -0.66
CA SER A 237 20.46 -13.58 -0.21
C SER A 237 21.11 -14.06 1.09
N ALA A 238 20.31 -14.56 2.03
CA ALA A 238 20.81 -15.16 3.27
C ALA A 238 21.63 -16.42 2.99
N PHE A 239 21.22 -17.23 2.00
CA PHE A 239 22.00 -18.37 1.50
C PHE A 239 23.35 -17.90 0.96
N TYR A 240 23.36 -16.91 0.07
CA TYR A 240 24.60 -16.37 -0.49
C TYR A 240 25.53 -15.82 0.61
N ALA A 241 25.02 -14.99 1.52
CA ALA A 241 25.79 -14.41 2.61
C ALA A 241 26.38 -15.47 3.56
N ALA A 242 25.58 -16.47 3.95
CA ALA A 242 26.01 -17.53 4.86
C ALA A 242 27.13 -18.40 4.27
N LEU A 243 27.17 -18.57 2.94
CA LEU A 243 28.19 -19.35 2.25
C LEU A 243 29.39 -18.51 1.80
N ALA A 244 29.18 -17.22 1.51
CA ALA A 244 30.26 -16.29 1.16
C ALA A 244 31.10 -15.89 2.37
N SER A 245 30.51 -15.76 3.57
CA SER A 245 31.22 -15.37 4.80
C SER A 245 31.91 -16.54 5.52
N ASN A 246 31.58 -17.80 5.20
CA ASN A 246 32.15 -18.95 5.88
C ASN A 246 33.39 -19.49 5.16
N SER A 247 34.57 -19.23 5.74
CA SER A 247 35.87 -19.84 5.40
C SER A 247 35.95 -21.35 5.71
N THR A 248 34.83 -22.06 5.81
CA THR A 248 34.79 -23.46 6.21
C THR A 248 34.96 -24.35 4.99
N ASN A 249 36.10 -25.07 4.89
CA ASN A 249 36.39 -26.40 4.31
C ASN A 249 35.56 -26.99 3.14
N VAL A 250 34.67 -26.23 2.51
CA VAL A 250 33.87 -26.59 1.36
C VAL A 250 34.42 -25.77 0.21
N GLN A 251 35.13 -26.42 -0.71
CA GLN A 251 35.61 -25.81 -1.95
C GLN A 251 34.42 -25.56 -2.90
N ILE A 252 33.53 -24.63 -2.56
CA ILE A 252 32.56 -24.11 -3.54
C ILE A 252 33.26 -22.96 -4.26
N THR A 253 33.36 -23.07 -5.58
CA THR A 253 33.88 -21.97 -6.39
C THR A 253 32.86 -20.82 -6.40
N LEU A 254 33.29 -19.55 -6.39
CA LEU A 254 32.39 -18.38 -6.39
C LEU A 254 31.37 -18.43 -7.56
N GLN A 255 31.80 -18.98 -8.70
CA GLN A 255 30.95 -19.20 -9.87
C GLN A 255 29.86 -20.27 -9.64
N GLU A 256 30.15 -21.33 -8.88
CA GLU A 256 29.16 -22.35 -8.51
C GLU A 256 28.16 -21.79 -7.50
N LEU A 257 28.63 -20.98 -6.55
CA LEU A 257 27.78 -20.31 -5.57
C LEU A 257 26.79 -19.34 -6.25
N SER A 258 27.27 -18.45 -7.11
CA SER A 258 26.41 -17.52 -7.86
C SER A 258 25.39 -18.24 -8.73
N THR A 259 25.81 -19.28 -9.45
CA THR A 259 24.90 -20.12 -10.25
C THR A 259 23.83 -20.80 -9.39
N ALA A 260 24.22 -21.32 -8.21
CA ALA A 260 23.29 -21.94 -7.27
C ALA A 260 22.29 -20.91 -6.70
N THR A 261 22.79 -19.76 -6.22
CA THR A 261 21.95 -18.65 -5.71
C THR A 261 20.95 -18.16 -6.74
N LEU A 262 21.36 -18.10 -8.02
CA LEU A 262 20.50 -17.67 -9.11
C LEU A 262 19.42 -18.71 -9.44
N LYS A 263 19.74 -20.01 -9.41
CA LYS A 263 18.73 -21.08 -9.52
C LYS A 263 17.75 -21.05 -8.35
N ILE A 264 18.23 -20.83 -7.13
CA ILE A 264 17.40 -20.67 -5.94
C ILE A 264 16.48 -19.45 -6.12
N SER A 265 17.01 -18.32 -6.57
CA SER A 265 16.24 -17.09 -6.83
C SER A 265 15.10 -17.33 -7.84
N ARG A 266 15.37 -18.05 -8.94
CA ARG A 266 14.35 -18.41 -9.94
C ARG A 266 13.27 -19.33 -9.35
N ALA A 267 13.65 -20.32 -8.53
CA ALA A 267 12.71 -21.20 -7.85
C ALA A 267 11.84 -20.42 -6.84
N THR A 268 12.47 -19.57 -6.02
CA THR A 268 11.79 -18.67 -5.09
C THR A 268 10.81 -17.76 -5.83
N ALA A 269 11.19 -17.20 -6.98
CA ALA A 269 10.31 -16.34 -7.76
C ALA A 269 9.01 -17.04 -8.20
N VAL A 270 9.10 -18.29 -8.67
CA VAL A 270 7.91 -19.08 -9.03
C VAL A 270 7.01 -19.34 -7.81
N ILE A 271 7.62 -19.64 -6.65
CA ILE A 271 6.88 -19.87 -5.39
C ILE A 271 6.19 -18.58 -4.93
N LEU A 272 6.86 -17.43 -5.00
CA LEU A 272 6.30 -16.13 -4.62
C LEU A 272 5.11 -15.74 -5.52
N LEU A 273 5.19 -15.99 -6.83
CA LEU A 273 4.04 -15.77 -7.73
C LEU A 273 2.85 -16.67 -7.38
N PHE A 274 3.10 -17.93 -7.02
CA PHE A 274 2.04 -18.80 -6.55
C PHE A 274 1.44 -18.31 -5.23
N ALA A 275 2.26 -17.80 -4.30
CA ALA A 275 1.80 -17.17 -3.08
C ALA A 275 0.96 -15.91 -3.37
N PHE A 276 1.32 -15.11 -4.38
CA PHE A 276 0.50 -13.98 -4.83
C PHE A 276 -0.86 -14.43 -5.39
N LEU A 277 -0.92 -15.51 -6.17
CA LEU A 277 -2.19 -16.07 -6.64
C LEU A 277 -3.07 -16.52 -5.47
N MET A 278 -2.46 -17.15 -4.44
CA MET A 278 -3.17 -17.51 -3.21
C MET A 278 -3.69 -16.27 -2.47
N TYR A 279 -2.89 -15.20 -2.39
CA TYR A 279 -3.28 -13.91 -1.84
C TYR A 279 -4.46 -13.29 -2.61
N LEU A 280 -4.42 -13.30 -3.95
CA LEU A 280 -5.53 -12.80 -4.77
C LEU A 280 -6.82 -13.60 -4.54
N VAL A 281 -6.73 -14.92 -4.51
CA VAL A 281 -7.91 -15.78 -4.24
C VAL A 281 -8.45 -15.51 -2.84
N TYR A 282 -7.59 -15.35 -1.84
CA TYR A 282 -7.97 -15.03 -0.48
C TYR A 282 -8.75 -13.70 -0.39
N ASN A 283 -8.24 -12.64 -1.03
CA ASN A 283 -8.90 -11.32 -1.03
C ASN A 283 -10.19 -11.29 -1.86
N LEU A 284 -10.23 -11.99 -3.00
CA LEU A 284 -11.38 -11.94 -3.91
C LEU A 284 -12.54 -12.87 -3.52
N HIS A 285 -12.27 -13.98 -2.82
CA HIS A 285 -13.29 -14.98 -2.50
C HIS A 285 -13.54 -15.12 -1.00
N SER A 286 -12.50 -15.23 -0.18
CA SER A 286 -12.63 -15.71 1.19
C SER A 286 -12.93 -14.62 2.22
N HIS A 287 -12.44 -13.39 2.03
CA HIS A 287 -12.51 -12.32 3.05
C HIS A 287 -13.23 -11.04 2.59
N HIS A 288 -13.99 -11.07 1.49
CA HIS A 288 -14.67 -9.86 1.00
C HIS A 288 -15.53 -9.20 2.09
N SER A 289 -16.21 -9.96 2.97
CA SER A 289 -17.10 -9.37 3.99
C SER A 289 -16.37 -8.43 4.95
N ILE A 290 -15.20 -8.82 5.47
CA ILE A 290 -14.54 -8.06 6.54
C ILE A 290 -13.90 -6.78 6.00
N PHE A 291 -13.18 -6.88 4.87
CA PHE A 291 -12.54 -5.70 4.28
C PHE A 291 -13.56 -4.73 3.67
N ASP A 292 -14.61 -5.25 3.01
CA ASP A 292 -15.66 -4.41 2.43
C ASP A 292 -16.42 -3.66 3.54
N GLU A 293 -16.72 -4.31 4.68
CA GLU A 293 -17.35 -3.67 5.84
C GLU A 293 -16.47 -2.58 6.48
N VAL A 294 -15.16 -2.83 6.64
CA VAL A 294 -14.24 -1.84 7.21
C VAL A 294 -14.08 -0.63 6.29
N LEU A 295 -13.93 -0.85 4.99
CA LEU A 295 -13.80 0.23 4.01
C LEU A 295 -15.13 1.01 3.87
N GLU A 296 -16.28 0.34 3.89
CA GLU A 296 -17.58 1.02 3.87
C GLU A 296 -17.80 1.88 5.13
N PHE A 297 -17.32 1.41 6.29
CA PHE A 297 -17.36 2.18 7.53
C PHE A 297 -16.49 3.45 7.45
N ASP A 298 -15.25 3.34 6.97
CA ASP A 298 -14.37 4.50 6.78
C ASP A 298 -14.96 5.51 5.77
N GLU A 299 -15.54 5.04 4.65
CA GLU A 299 -16.21 5.90 3.67
C GLU A 299 -17.44 6.60 4.28
N ALA A 300 -18.12 5.96 5.24
CA ALA A 300 -19.23 6.57 5.95
C ALA A 300 -18.79 7.66 6.95
N GLN A 301 -17.59 7.54 7.50
CA GLN A 301 -16.99 8.47 8.47
C GLN A 301 -16.07 9.53 7.84
N ASP A 302 -15.93 9.54 6.53
CA ASP A 302 -15.20 10.54 5.76
C ASP A 302 -15.59 11.97 6.15
N GLU A 303 -14.61 12.75 6.63
CA GLU A 303 -14.82 14.14 7.03
C GLU A 303 -15.17 15.06 5.85
N ASP A 304 -14.73 14.70 4.63
CA ASP A 304 -14.94 15.47 3.40
C ASP A 304 -16.06 14.91 2.51
N ARG A 305 -16.83 13.93 3.01
CA ARG A 305 -17.91 13.23 2.29
C ARG A 305 -18.90 14.14 1.57
N GLU A 306 -19.34 15.24 2.21
CA GLU A 306 -20.28 16.17 1.59
C GLU A 306 -19.68 16.95 0.42
N LYS A 307 -18.38 17.29 0.52
CA LYS A 307 -17.66 17.95 -0.56
C LYS A 307 -17.41 16.97 -1.69
N GLU A 308 -16.98 15.75 -1.38
CA GLU A 308 -16.84 14.61 -2.29
C GLU A 308 -18.13 14.35 -3.08
N ALA A 309 -19.28 14.28 -2.40
CA ALA A 309 -20.58 14.02 -3.03
C ALA A 309 -20.99 15.10 -4.04
N ARG A 310 -20.56 16.36 -3.84
CA ARG A 310 -20.87 17.49 -4.73
C ARG A 310 -19.86 17.63 -5.88
N ARG A 311 -18.77 16.86 -5.89
CA ARG A 311 -17.76 16.93 -6.95
C ARG A 311 -18.26 16.25 -8.23
N ALA A 312 -17.77 16.79 -9.33
CA ALA A 312 -18.00 16.23 -10.64
C ALA A 312 -17.16 14.96 -10.83
N LYS A 313 -17.82 13.81 -10.93
CA LYS A 313 -17.19 12.51 -11.15
C LYS A 313 -16.95 12.25 -12.63
N LEU A 314 -15.94 11.45 -12.95
CA LEU A 314 -15.69 11.00 -14.32
C LEU A 314 -16.73 9.96 -14.75
N THR A 315 -17.11 9.95 -16.03
CA THR A 315 -17.85 8.81 -16.60
C THR A 315 -16.92 7.60 -16.74
N LEU A 316 -17.45 6.38 -16.83
CA LEU A 316 -16.63 5.17 -16.99
C LEU A 316 -15.71 5.25 -18.23
N THR A 317 -16.22 5.79 -19.33
CA THR A 317 -15.43 6.02 -20.56
C THR A 317 -14.35 7.08 -20.36
N GLU A 318 -14.64 8.15 -19.61
CA GLU A 318 -13.65 9.17 -19.27
C GLU A 318 -12.54 8.61 -18.37
N CYS A 319 -12.87 7.75 -17.38
CA CYS A 319 -11.87 7.06 -16.54
C CYS A 319 -10.92 6.21 -17.40
N LEU A 320 -11.44 5.37 -18.28
CA LEU A 320 -10.61 4.50 -19.13
C LEU A 320 -9.72 5.31 -20.07
N VAL A 321 -10.24 6.39 -20.66
CA VAL A 321 -9.44 7.28 -21.51
C VAL A 321 -8.34 7.98 -20.70
N ALA A 322 -8.65 8.47 -19.50
CA ALA A 322 -7.64 9.06 -18.61
C ALA A 322 -6.54 8.06 -18.25
N ILE A 323 -6.90 6.83 -17.87
CA ILE A 323 -5.94 5.77 -17.52
C ILE A 323 -5.02 5.46 -18.71
N VAL A 324 -5.56 5.34 -19.92
CA VAL A 324 -4.73 5.05 -21.11
C VAL A 324 -3.77 6.20 -21.41
N ILE A 325 -4.24 7.45 -21.32
CA ILE A 325 -3.41 8.64 -21.56
C ILE A 325 -2.32 8.75 -20.49
N SER A 326 -2.68 8.67 -19.21
CA SER A 326 -1.73 8.80 -18.11
C SER A 326 -0.70 7.67 -18.14
N LEU A 327 -1.13 6.43 -18.33
CA LEU A 327 -0.22 5.29 -18.44
C LEU A 327 0.77 5.47 -19.60
N THR A 328 0.29 5.94 -20.76
CA THR A 328 1.19 6.23 -21.90
C THR A 328 2.22 7.30 -21.55
N CYS A 329 1.79 8.41 -20.93
CA CYS A 329 2.69 9.49 -20.51
C CYS A 329 3.71 9.02 -19.47
N VAL A 330 3.27 8.27 -18.46
CA VAL A 330 4.14 7.72 -17.41
C VAL A 330 5.14 6.76 -18.00
N CYS A 331 4.70 5.77 -18.79
CA CYS A 331 5.58 4.78 -19.40
C CYS A 331 6.62 5.45 -20.33
N MET A 332 6.21 6.43 -21.13
CA MET A 332 7.14 7.18 -21.99
C MET A 332 8.17 7.95 -21.16
N SER A 333 7.74 8.64 -20.11
CA SER A 333 8.65 9.38 -19.22
C SER A 333 9.61 8.45 -18.48
N ALA A 334 9.12 7.28 -18.05
CA ALA A 334 9.93 6.25 -17.40
C ALA A 334 10.98 5.67 -18.35
N VAL A 335 10.64 5.43 -19.63
CA VAL A 335 11.61 4.98 -20.64
C VAL A 335 12.72 5.99 -20.82
N PHE A 336 12.38 7.27 -21.00
CA PHE A 336 13.38 8.33 -21.16
C PHE A 336 14.20 8.53 -19.89
N LEU A 337 13.60 8.40 -18.70
CA LEU A 337 14.33 8.47 -17.44
C LEU A 337 15.37 7.35 -17.33
N VAL A 338 14.98 6.10 -17.63
CA VAL A 338 15.86 4.94 -17.48
C VAL A 338 17.08 5.02 -18.41
N GLN A 339 16.92 5.55 -19.62
CA GLN A 339 18.02 5.74 -20.56
C GLN A 339 19.11 6.69 -20.04
N GLU A 340 18.76 7.60 -19.13
CA GLU A 340 19.70 8.56 -18.55
C GLU A 340 20.33 8.07 -17.23
N ILE A 341 19.87 6.95 -16.66
CA ILE A 341 20.36 6.46 -15.36
C ILE A 341 21.88 6.22 -15.38
N GLU A 342 22.40 5.58 -16.43
CA GLU A 342 23.84 5.30 -16.57
C GLU A 342 24.66 6.58 -16.52
N HIS A 343 24.28 7.60 -17.30
CA HIS A 343 24.95 8.90 -17.31
C HIS A 343 24.90 9.58 -15.93
N ILE A 344 23.80 9.48 -15.18
CA ILE A 344 23.72 10.04 -13.82
C ILE A 344 24.63 9.28 -12.84
N VAL A 345 24.66 7.95 -12.93
CA VAL A 345 25.51 7.13 -12.06
C VAL A 345 27.00 7.39 -12.35
N GLU A 346 27.39 7.47 -13.62
CA GLU A 346 28.77 7.64 -14.04
C GLU A 346 29.27 9.09 -13.91
N GLU A 347 28.55 10.07 -14.46
CA GLU A 347 29.03 11.46 -14.53
C GLU A 347 28.84 12.24 -13.22
N ARG A 348 27.80 11.91 -12.44
CA ARG A 348 27.49 12.60 -11.18
C ARG A 348 27.90 11.82 -9.94
N GLY A 349 28.38 10.58 -10.10
CA GLY A 349 28.86 9.76 -8.99
C GLY A 349 27.77 9.30 -8.03
N VAL A 350 26.50 9.29 -8.46
CA VAL A 350 25.40 8.72 -7.66
C VAL A 350 25.58 7.21 -7.58
N SER A 351 25.44 6.61 -6.39
CA SER A 351 25.54 5.15 -6.24
C SER A 351 24.30 4.46 -6.83
N ASP A 352 24.49 3.27 -7.43
CA ASP A 352 23.39 2.43 -7.95
C ASP A 352 22.34 2.16 -6.86
N ASN A 353 22.83 1.98 -5.64
CA ASN A 353 22.02 1.73 -4.46
C ASN A 353 21.18 2.95 -4.07
N PHE A 354 21.71 4.17 -4.14
CA PHE A 354 20.90 5.38 -3.90
C PHE A 354 19.88 5.60 -5.03
N MET A 355 20.30 5.37 -6.27
CA MET A 355 19.43 5.48 -7.44
C MET A 355 18.23 4.53 -7.33
N GLY A 356 18.48 3.25 -7.07
CA GLY A 356 17.44 2.25 -6.95
C GLY A 356 16.67 2.35 -5.64
N LEU A 357 17.32 2.44 -4.47
CA LEU A 357 16.63 2.37 -3.17
C LEU A 357 15.81 3.63 -2.85
N ILE A 358 16.23 4.81 -3.33
CA ILE A 358 15.63 6.10 -2.96
C ILE A 358 14.97 6.78 -4.17
N LEU A 359 15.74 7.10 -5.21
CA LEU A 359 15.25 7.97 -6.29
C LEU A 359 14.13 7.31 -7.10
N VAL A 360 14.32 6.08 -7.55
CA VAL A 360 13.34 5.39 -8.40
C VAL A 360 11.98 5.21 -7.69
N PRO A 361 11.91 4.62 -6.47
CA PRO A 361 10.66 4.49 -5.72
C PRO A 361 9.99 5.82 -5.40
N LEU A 362 10.77 6.85 -5.09
CA LEU A 362 10.22 8.14 -4.67
C LEU A 362 9.36 8.79 -5.77
N VAL A 363 9.81 8.73 -7.03
CA VAL A 363 9.04 9.26 -8.16
C VAL A 363 7.94 8.31 -8.61
N GLU A 364 8.22 7.00 -8.60
CA GLU A 364 7.28 5.98 -9.05
C GLU A 364 6.03 5.92 -8.16
N LYS A 365 6.21 5.95 -6.84
CA LYS A 365 5.10 5.90 -5.87
C LYS A 365 4.55 7.26 -5.47
N ALA A 366 5.11 8.38 -5.96
CA ALA A 366 4.73 9.73 -5.52
C ALA A 366 3.21 9.97 -5.54
N ALA A 367 2.55 9.57 -6.62
CA ALA A 367 1.11 9.74 -6.78
C ALA A 367 0.29 8.95 -5.75
N GLU A 368 0.66 7.69 -5.55
CA GLU A 368 0.02 6.79 -4.58
C GLU A 368 0.19 7.32 -3.15
N HIS A 369 1.39 7.83 -2.84
CA HIS A 369 1.66 8.46 -1.56
C HIS A 369 0.79 9.69 -1.32
N LEU A 370 0.57 10.51 -2.33
CA LEU A 370 -0.30 11.68 -2.22
C LEU A 370 -1.75 11.29 -1.96
N THR A 371 -2.25 10.23 -2.60
CA THR A 371 -3.59 9.69 -2.34
C THR A 371 -3.71 9.15 -0.91
N ALA A 372 -2.76 8.32 -0.47
CA ALA A 372 -2.80 7.74 0.86
C ALA A 372 -2.71 8.80 1.99
N ILE A 373 -1.91 9.85 1.79
CA ILE A 373 -1.82 10.97 2.74
C ILE A 373 -3.13 11.73 2.82
N ASP A 374 -3.81 11.93 1.68
CA ASP A 374 -5.10 12.61 1.62
C ASP A 374 -6.19 11.82 2.36
N GLU A 375 -6.26 10.52 2.12
CA GLU A 375 -7.17 9.62 2.84
C GLU A 375 -6.89 9.62 4.35
N ALA A 376 -5.62 9.59 4.75
CA ALA A 376 -5.25 9.67 6.16
C ALA A 376 -5.64 11.02 6.79
N TRP A 377 -5.52 12.11 6.03
CA TRP A 377 -5.92 13.46 6.45
C TRP A 377 -7.43 13.56 6.67
N ASP A 378 -8.22 12.95 5.78
CA ASP A 378 -9.69 12.89 5.80
C ASP A 378 -10.24 11.82 6.79
N ASN A 379 -9.35 11.28 7.63
CA ASN A 379 -9.65 10.29 8.67
C ASN A 379 -10.12 8.92 8.14
N GLN A 380 -9.78 8.59 6.88
CA GLN A 380 -9.96 7.28 6.27
C GLN A 380 -8.68 6.43 6.40
N ILE A 381 -8.24 6.21 7.63
CA ILE A 381 -6.93 5.60 7.88
C ILE A 381 -6.83 4.16 7.36
N ASN A 382 -7.91 3.37 7.32
CA ASN A 382 -7.85 2.00 6.81
C ASN A 382 -7.65 1.97 5.28
N PHE A 383 -8.21 2.94 4.55
CA PHE A 383 -7.92 3.12 3.11
C PHE A 383 -6.44 3.46 2.90
N ALA A 384 -5.93 4.44 3.64
CA ALA A 384 -4.53 4.83 3.57
C ALA A 384 -3.58 3.66 3.88
N LEU A 385 -3.89 2.85 4.90
CA LEU A 385 -3.14 1.63 5.23
C LEU A 385 -3.15 0.63 4.08
N PHE A 386 -4.29 0.43 3.43
CA PHE A 386 -4.38 -0.47 2.28
C PHE A 386 -3.52 0.03 1.11
N HIS A 387 -3.58 1.33 0.83
CA HIS A 387 -2.75 1.99 -0.18
C HIS A 387 -1.25 2.06 0.18
N CYS A 388 -0.83 1.71 1.40
CA CYS A 388 0.59 1.52 1.72
C CYS A 388 1.00 0.03 1.70
N LEU A 389 0.18 -0.84 2.30
CA LEU A 389 0.53 -2.24 2.55
C LEU A 389 0.28 -3.12 1.32
N GLY A 390 -0.82 -2.92 0.60
CA GLY A 390 -1.18 -3.67 -0.61
C GLY A 390 -0.10 -3.57 -1.70
N PRO A 391 0.31 -2.36 -2.09
CA PRO A 391 1.40 -2.15 -3.05
C PRO A 391 2.72 -2.80 -2.59
N SER A 392 3.06 -2.75 -1.30
CA SER A 392 4.26 -3.42 -0.76
C SER A 392 4.21 -4.94 -0.90
N ILE A 393 3.05 -5.54 -0.61
CA ILE A 393 2.82 -6.98 -0.80
C ILE A 393 2.92 -7.34 -2.29
N GLN A 394 2.38 -6.50 -3.17
CA GLN A 394 2.45 -6.68 -4.62
C GLN A 394 3.89 -6.56 -5.15
N THR A 395 4.66 -5.59 -4.68
CA THR A 395 6.08 -5.48 -5.02
C THR A 395 6.84 -6.75 -4.65
N ALA A 396 6.61 -7.27 -3.45
CA ALA A 396 7.33 -8.44 -2.95
C ALA A 396 6.89 -9.78 -3.56
N LEU A 397 5.57 -9.99 -3.73
CA LEU A 397 5.01 -11.27 -4.19
C LEU A 397 4.75 -11.33 -5.70
N LEU A 398 4.65 -10.19 -6.39
CA LEU A 398 4.40 -10.12 -7.84
C LEU A 398 5.54 -9.45 -8.60
N ASN A 399 5.87 -8.18 -8.31
CA ASN A 399 6.73 -7.40 -9.20
C ASN A 399 8.18 -7.90 -9.19
N ALA A 400 8.74 -8.14 -8.01
CA ALA A 400 10.07 -8.70 -7.83
C ALA A 400 10.25 -10.09 -8.51
N PRO A 401 9.39 -11.09 -8.24
CA PRO A 401 9.52 -12.38 -8.90
C PRO A 401 9.20 -12.33 -10.40
N LEU A 402 8.30 -11.45 -10.84
CA LEU A 402 8.04 -11.23 -12.27
C LEU A 402 9.29 -10.68 -12.97
N ALA A 403 9.99 -9.72 -12.36
CA ALA A 403 11.25 -9.19 -12.88
C ALA A 403 12.30 -10.30 -13.06
N VAL A 404 12.46 -11.20 -12.07
CA VAL A 404 13.38 -12.35 -12.16
C VAL A 404 13.01 -13.30 -13.29
N ILE A 405 11.73 -13.60 -13.49
CA ILE A 405 11.28 -14.48 -14.59
C ILE A 405 11.51 -13.84 -15.95
N VAL A 406 11.24 -12.55 -16.10
CA VAL A 406 11.51 -11.85 -17.36
C VAL A 406 13.01 -11.75 -17.62
N GLY A 407 13.82 -11.47 -16.61
CA GLY A 407 15.28 -11.53 -16.69
C GLY A 407 15.74 -12.91 -17.18
N TRP A 408 15.19 -13.99 -16.61
CA TRP A 408 15.49 -15.36 -17.06
C TRP A 408 15.10 -15.58 -18.54
N GLY A 409 13.94 -15.10 -18.97
CA GLY A 409 13.48 -15.20 -20.36
C GLY A 409 14.34 -14.41 -21.36
N LEU A 410 14.95 -13.31 -20.93
CA LEU A 410 15.85 -12.47 -21.73
C LEU A 410 17.33 -12.88 -21.63
N GLY A 411 17.64 -13.95 -20.89
CA GLY A 411 19.02 -14.41 -20.69
C GLY A 411 19.85 -13.49 -19.78
N LYS A 412 19.18 -12.70 -18.93
CA LYS A 412 19.78 -11.82 -17.92
C LYS A 412 19.83 -12.52 -16.56
N ASP A 413 20.95 -12.36 -15.86
CA ASP A 413 21.20 -13.03 -14.58
C ASP A 413 20.63 -12.25 -13.38
N LEU A 414 19.40 -11.76 -13.51
CA LEU A 414 18.69 -11.10 -12.41
C LEU A 414 18.23 -12.15 -11.37
N GLY A 415 18.69 -11.99 -10.13
CA GLY A 415 18.30 -12.83 -9.00
C GLY A 415 17.78 -12.02 -7.81
N LEU A 416 17.22 -12.71 -6.82
CA LEU A 416 16.78 -12.15 -5.53
C LEU A 416 17.94 -12.18 -4.52
N ASN A 417 19.14 -11.88 -5.00
CA ASN A 417 20.35 -11.76 -4.20
C ASN A 417 20.64 -10.29 -3.96
N PHE A 418 20.01 -9.74 -2.92
CA PHE A 418 20.13 -8.33 -2.54
C PHE A 418 21.32 -8.11 -1.61
N GLU A 419 21.77 -6.86 -1.56
CA GLU A 419 22.78 -6.44 -0.59
C GLU A 419 22.29 -6.62 0.85
N ILE A 420 23.17 -7.18 1.70
CA ILE A 420 22.87 -7.50 3.11
C ILE A 420 22.36 -6.26 3.85
N PHE A 421 22.97 -5.11 3.56
CA PHE A 421 22.57 -3.84 4.15
C PHE A 421 21.09 -3.51 3.86
N MET A 422 20.64 -3.65 2.62
CA MET A 422 19.26 -3.33 2.22
C MET A 422 18.25 -4.31 2.83
N ILE A 423 18.61 -5.59 2.88
CA ILE A 423 17.82 -6.64 3.52
C ILE A 423 17.53 -6.31 4.98
N VAL A 424 18.58 -5.95 5.73
CA VAL A 424 18.45 -5.64 7.15
C VAL A 424 17.53 -4.42 7.33
N LEU A 425 17.67 -3.40 6.49
CA LEU A 425 16.78 -2.23 6.53
C LEU A 425 15.32 -2.59 6.28
N VAL A 426 15.03 -3.39 5.26
CA VAL A 426 13.65 -3.80 4.91
C VAL A 426 13.03 -4.64 6.02
N VAL A 427 13.77 -5.60 6.57
CA VAL A 427 13.27 -6.43 7.68
C VAL A 427 12.97 -5.58 8.91
N LEU A 428 13.90 -4.71 9.29
CA LEU A 428 13.70 -3.82 10.43
C LEU A 428 12.53 -2.87 10.19
N ALA A 429 12.36 -2.36 8.97
CA ALA A 429 11.21 -1.54 8.61
C ALA A 429 9.88 -2.29 8.76
N ILE A 430 9.80 -3.53 8.22
CA ILE A 430 8.61 -4.38 8.35
C ILE A 430 8.30 -4.67 9.83
N LEU A 431 9.31 -4.95 10.65
CA LEU A 431 9.13 -5.21 12.09
C LEU A 431 8.70 -3.97 12.87
N VAL A 432 9.32 -2.82 12.61
CA VAL A 432 8.97 -1.55 13.27
C VAL A 432 7.54 -1.16 12.92
N VAL A 433 7.20 -1.18 11.64
CA VAL A 433 5.86 -0.85 11.15
C VAL A 433 4.84 -1.87 11.64
N GLY A 434 5.14 -3.16 11.58
CA GLY A 434 4.27 -4.21 12.11
C GLY A 434 3.99 -4.06 13.60
N ASN A 435 4.95 -3.58 14.38
CA ASN A 435 4.73 -3.27 15.80
C ASN A 435 3.81 -2.05 15.99
N PHE A 436 3.97 -0.97 15.22
CA PHE A 436 3.05 0.18 15.29
C PHE A 436 1.63 -0.19 14.86
N LEU A 437 1.50 -1.06 13.85
CA LEU A 437 0.20 -1.55 13.41
C LEU A 437 -0.46 -2.47 14.45
N ARG A 438 0.30 -3.13 15.34
CA ARG A 438 -0.25 -4.06 16.32
C ARG A 438 -1.19 -3.41 17.33
N ASP A 439 -0.95 -2.16 17.68
CA ASP A 439 -1.70 -1.46 18.74
C ASP A 439 -3.06 -0.94 18.26
N GLY A 440 -3.38 -1.07 16.97
CA GLY A 440 -4.65 -0.64 16.38
C GLY A 440 -4.87 0.89 16.37
N LYS A 441 -3.81 1.64 16.71
CA LYS A 441 -3.83 3.09 16.86
C LYS A 441 -2.55 3.69 16.31
N SER A 442 -2.65 4.89 15.75
CA SER A 442 -1.52 5.66 15.26
C SER A 442 -1.52 7.09 15.82
N THR A 443 -0.32 7.62 16.01
CA THR A 443 -0.06 8.99 16.44
C THR A 443 0.86 9.72 15.46
N TRP A 444 0.80 11.06 15.47
CA TRP A 444 1.68 11.87 14.62
C TRP A 444 3.17 11.64 14.94
N LEU A 445 3.51 11.29 16.18
CA LEU A 445 4.89 11.03 16.60
C LEU A 445 5.46 9.77 15.94
N GLU A 446 4.68 8.69 15.92
CA GLU A 446 5.07 7.44 15.23
C GLU A 446 5.33 7.69 13.75
N GLY A 447 4.43 8.44 13.10
CA GLY A 447 4.59 8.85 11.71
C GLY A 447 5.85 9.67 11.45
N GLY A 448 6.09 10.68 12.29
CA GLY A 448 7.29 11.52 12.20
C GLY A 448 8.59 10.72 12.36
N LEU A 449 8.62 9.77 13.30
CA LEU A 449 9.79 8.89 13.51
C LEU A 449 10.04 7.98 12.30
N CYS A 450 9.00 7.41 11.68
CA CYS A 450 9.13 6.64 10.45
C CYS A 450 9.75 7.44 9.30
N VAL A 451 9.28 8.68 9.08
CA VAL A 451 9.83 9.57 8.04
C VAL A 451 11.28 9.93 8.33
N LEU A 452 11.63 10.22 9.60
CA LEU A 452 13.02 10.51 9.98
C LEU A 452 13.94 9.31 9.75
N ILE A 453 13.50 8.09 10.03
CA ILE A 453 14.27 6.87 9.73
C ILE A 453 14.47 6.72 8.22
N TYR A 454 13.44 6.96 7.40
CA TYR A 454 13.59 6.95 5.95
C TYR A 454 14.63 7.97 5.45
N VAL A 455 14.64 9.18 6.00
CA VAL A 455 15.65 10.19 5.69
C VAL A 455 17.06 9.74 6.11
N ILE A 456 17.20 9.12 7.28
CA ILE A 456 18.49 8.54 7.72
C ILE A 456 18.95 7.47 6.72
N ILE A 457 18.06 6.57 6.28
CA ILE A 457 18.36 5.57 5.26
C ILE A 457 18.81 6.23 3.94
N ALA A 458 18.13 7.29 3.50
CA ALA A 458 18.51 8.04 2.31
C ALA A 458 19.91 8.67 2.43
N VAL A 459 20.24 9.25 3.59
CA VAL A 459 21.57 9.80 3.85
C VAL A 459 22.62 8.68 3.90
N THR A 460 22.35 7.56 4.55
CA THR A 460 23.30 6.43 4.63
C THR A 460 23.57 5.83 3.26
N THR A 461 22.54 5.68 2.42
CA THR A 461 22.66 5.09 1.07
C THR A 461 23.42 6.00 0.11
N TRP A 462 23.36 7.31 0.30
CA TRP A 462 24.20 8.27 -0.43
C TRP A 462 25.70 8.02 -0.23
N TYR A 463 26.11 7.64 0.98
CA TYR A 463 27.50 7.30 1.30
C TYR A 463 27.85 5.82 1.09
N TYR A 464 26.90 5.01 0.63
CA TYR A 464 27.15 3.60 0.39
C TYR A 464 28.00 3.43 -0.89
N PRO A 465 29.15 2.75 -0.81
CA PRO A 465 30.08 2.65 -1.94
C PRO A 465 29.46 1.88 -3.11
N LYS A 466 29.91 2.20 -4.33
CA LYS A 466 29.56 1.41 -5.51
C LYS A 466 30.11 0.00 -5.35
N VAL A 467 29.27 -1.00 -5.62
CA VAL A 467 29.71 -2.40 -5.65
C VAL A 467 30.37 -2.60 -7.01
N GLU A 468 31.68 -2.40 -7.09
CA GLU A 468 32.42 -2.75 -8.30
C GLU A 468 32.34 -4.27 -8.47
N PRO A 469 31.90 -4.79 -9.64
CA PRO A 469 32.07 -6.20 -9.93
C PRO A 469 33.56 -6.47 -9.89
N THR A 470 34.01 -7.33 -8.98
CA THR A 470 35.42 -7.66 -8.79
C THR A 470 36.02 -8.05 -10.14
N GLU A 471 36.72 -7.12 -10.80
CA GLU A 471 37.57 -7.48 -11.91
C GLU A 471 38.52 -8.53 -11.37
N SER A 472 38.51 -9.69 -12.01
CA SER A 472 39.54 -10.69 -11.84
C SER A 472 40.87 -10.05 -12.26
N THR A 473 41.53 -9.36 -11.35
CA THR A 473 42.97 -9.12 -11.41
C THR A 473 43.62 -10.49 -11.24
N LEU A 474 43.66 -11.25 -12.33
CA LEU A 474 44.63 -12.32 -12.48
C LEU A 474 46.03 -11.67 -12.49
N PRO A 475 47.00 -12.25 -11.76
CA PRO A 475 48.32 -11.66 -11.54
C PRO A 475 49.17 -11.53 -12.80
#